data_AF-A0A452HXX4-F1
#
_entry.id   AF-A0A452HXX4-F1
#
_cell.length_a   1.000
_cell.length_b   1.000
_cell.length_c   1.000
_cell.angle_alpha   90.00
_cell.angle_beta   90.00
_cell.angle_gamma   90.00
#
_symmetry.space_group_name_H-M   'P 1'
#
loop_
_entity.id
_entity.type
_entity.pdbx_description
1 polymer ?
#
loop_
_entity_poly.entity_id
_entity_poly.type
_entity_poly.pdbx_seq_one_letter_code
_entity_poly.pdbx_strand_id
1 'polypeptide(L)' 'MAANKNKNQSSMALHKVIMVGSGGVGKSALTLQFMYDEVRRVSTNFLLSSMNN' A
#
# COMPACT_ATOMS: atom_id res chain seq x y z
N MET A 1 -17.11 32.64 -31.84
CA MET A 1 -17.76 31.77 -30.84
C MET A 1 -16.65 31.12 -30.02
N ALA A 2 -16.40 31.62 -28.80
CA ALA A 2 -15.30 31.15 -27.96
C ALA A 2 -15.63 29.76 -27.37
N ALA A 3 -14.75 28.80 -27.57
CA ALA A 3 -14.89 27.44 -27.07
C ALA A 3 -14.77 27.43 -25.53
N ASN A 4 -15.85 27.02 -24.87
CA ASN A 4 -15.92 26.84 -23.42
C ASN A 4 -15.12 25.59 -23.01
N LYS A 5 -13.94 25.77 -22.41
CA LYS A 5 -13.16 24.68 -21.80
C LYS A 5 -13.70 24.39 -20.40
N ASN A 6 -14.57 23.40 -20.29
CA ASN A 6 -14.96 22.80 -19.02
C ASN A 6 -13.73 22.21 -18.31
N LYS A 7 -13.17 22.93 -17.33
CA LYS A 7 -12.19 22.41 -16.36
C LYS A 7 -12.91 21.61 -15.29
N ASN A 8 -13.48 20.46 -15.66
CA ASN A 8 -13.84 19.42 -14.70
C ASN A 8 -12.83 18.28 -14.82
N GLN A 9 -11.55 18.64 -14.69
CA GLN A 9 -10.51 17.68 -14.37
C GLN A 9 -10.57 17.53 -12.86
N SER A 10 -11.29 16.51 -12.39
CA SER A 10 -11.25 16.05 -11.01
C SER A 10 -9.78 15.80 -10.65
N SER A 11 -9.17 16.81 -10.03
CA SER A 11 -7.83 16.71 -9.48
C SER A 11 -7.88 15.60 -8.45
N MET A 12 -7.32 14.43 -8.77
CA MET A 12 -7.15 13.36 -7.79
C MET A 12 -6.44 13.95 -6.58
N ALA A 13 -7.09 13.87 -5.41
CA ALA A 13 -6.52 14.39 -4.18
C ALA A 13 -5.30 13.54 -3.81
N LEU A 14 -4.14 14.19 -3.70
CA LEU A 14 -2.90 13.52 -3.33
C LEU A 14 -2.75 13.55 -1.81
N HIS A 15 -2.78 12.37 -1.19
CA HIS A 15 -2.62 12.21 0.26
C HIS A 15 -1.22 11.64 0.58
N LYS A 16 -0.39 12.41 1.30
CA LYS A 16 0.93 11.95 1.78
C LYS A 16 0.78 11.42 3.20
N VAL A 17 1.05 10.14 3.38
CA VAL A 17 1.00 9.48 4.69
C VAL A 17 2.40 9.09 5.11
N ILE A 18 2.73 9.31 6.38
CA ILE A 18 4.00 8.93 6.99
C ILE A 18 3.71 8.01 8.17
N MET A 19 4.33 6.83 8.17
CA MET A 19 4.28 5.93 9.32
C MET A 19 5.41 6.24 10.28
N VAL A 20 5.08 6.37 11.57
CA VAL A 20 6.04 6.62 12.66
C VAL A 20 5.93 5.53 13.72
N GLY A 21 7.00 5.32 14.50
CA GLY A 21 7.07 4.28 15.53
C GLY A 21 8.51 3.78 15.74
N SER A 22 8.72 3.02 16.81
CA SER A 22 10.02 2.44 17.15
C SER A 22 10.55 1.45 16.10
N GLY A 23 11.81 1.05 16.21
CA GLY A 23 12.42 0.02 15.35
C GLY A 23 11.71 -1.32 15.50
N GLY A 24 11.57 -2.09 14.42
CA GLY A 24 11.01 -3.45 14.46
C GLY A 24 9.49 -3.56 14.54
N VAL A 25 8.72 -2.47 14.69
CA VAL A 25 7.23 -2.52 14.79
C VAL A 25 6.49 -2.80 13.47
N GLY A 26 7.21 -3.08 12.37
CA GLY A 26 6.58 -3.47 11.11
C GLY A 26 6.05 -2.34 10.22
N LYS A 27 6.53 -1.09 10.35
CA LYS A 27 6.11 0.03 9.47
C LYS A 27 6.28 -0.29 7.99
N SER A 28 7.45 -0.81 7.60
CA SER A 28 7.72 -1.23 6.22
C SER A 28 6.84 -2.40 5.79
N ALA A 29 6.57 -3.34 6.71
CA ALA A 29 5.68 -4.46 6.43
C ALA A 29 4.24 -3.98 6.16
N LEU A 30 3.73 -3.02 6.95
CA LEU A 30 2.42 -2.41 6.74
C LEU A 30 2.36 -1.62 5.42
N THR A 31 3.39 -0.83 5.11
CA THR A 31 3.47 -0.09 3.84
C THR A 31 3.52 -1.03 2.63
N LEU A 32 4.37 -2.06 2.66
CA LEU A 32 4.50 -3.03 1.57
C LEU A 32 3.24 -3.90 1.43
N GLN A 33 2.58 -4.22 2.55
CA GLN A 33 1.29 -4.89 2.52
C GLN A 33 0.23 -4.04 1.82
N PHE A 34 0.17 -2.73 2.10
CA PHE A 34 -0.78 -1.83 1.45
C PHE A 34 -0.46 -1.59 -0.03
N MET A 35 0.81 -1.52 -0.41
CA MET A 35 1.22 -1.24 -1.79
C MET A 35 1.13 -2.45 -2.72
N TYR A 36 1.53 -3.63 -2.23
CA TYR A 36 1.76 -4.80 -3.09
C TYR A 36 0.97 -6.04 -2.67
N ASP A 37 0.31 -6.02 -1.50
CA ASP A 37 -0.40 -7.18 -0.92
C ASP A 37 0.44 -8.45 -0.65
N GLU A 38 1.75 -8.41 -0.89
CA GLU A 38 2.64 -9.58 -0.87
C GLU A 38 3.00 -10.11 0.53
N VAL A 39 3.01 -9.24 1.55
CA VAL A 39 3.53 -9.59 2.89
C VAL A 39 2.65 -10.66 3.57
N ARG A 40 1.33 -10.65 3.34
CA ARG A 40 0.39 -11.71 3.76
C ARG A 40 0.79 -13.08 3.20
N ARG A 41 1.25 -13.14 1.95
CA ARG A 41 1.54 -14.39 1.23
C ARG A 41 2.84 -15.06 1.68
N VAL A 42 3.83 -14.29 2.12
CA VAL A 42 5.08 -14.84 2.67
C VAL A 42 4.83 -15.57 3.99
N SER A 43 3.96 -15.02 4.85
CA SER A 43 3.60 -15.70 6.12
C SER A 43 2.87 -17.03 5.89
N THR A 44 1.98 -17.10 4.89
CA THR A 44 1.25 -18.33 4.57
C THR A 44 2.15 -19.37 3.95
N ASN A 45 3.10 -18.98 3.08
CA ASN A 45 4.04 -19.94 2.48
C ASN A 45 5.05 -20.48 3.49
N PHE A 46 5.49 -19.65 4.44
CA PHE A 46 6.34 -20.10 5.54
C PHE A 46 5.58 -21.06 6.48
N LEU A 47 4.33 -20.75 6.82
CA LEU A 47 3.48 -21.64 7.61
C LEU A 47 3.18 -22.96 6.87
N LEU A 48 2.85 -22.92 5.57
CA LEU A 48 2.64 -24.13 4.77
C LEU A 48 3.91 -24.99 4.70
N SER A 49 5.08 -24.35 4.51
CA SER A 49 6.36 -25.06 4.49
C SER A 49 6.74 -25.66 5.85
N SER A 50 6.28 -25.06 6.96
CA SER A 50 6.50 -25.57 8.31
C SER A 50 5.51 -26.67 8.71
N MET A 51 4.34 -26.74 8.08
CA MET A 51 3.34 -27.79 8.31
C MET A 51 3.58 -29.04 7.44
N ASN A 52 4.35 -28.91 6.35
CA ASN A 52 4.71 -29.99 5.44
C ASN A 52 6.06 -30.66 5.77
N ASN A 53 6.57 -30.45 6.98
CA ASN A 53 7.77 -31.10 7.52
C ASN A 53 7.41 -31.88 8.79
#